data_AF-A0A2D6UZM9-F1
#
_entry.id   AF-A0A2D6UZM9-F1
#
_cell.length_a   1.000
_cell.length_b   1.000
_cell.length_c   1.000
_cell.angle_alpha   90.00
_cell.angle_beta   90.00
_cell.angle_gamma   90.00
#
_symmetry.space_group_name_H-M   'P 1'
#
loop_
_entity.id
_entity.type
_entity.pdbx_description
1 polymer ?
#
loop_
_entity_poly.entity_id
_entity_poly.type
_entity_poly.pdbx_seq_one_letter_code
_entity_poly.pdbx_strand_id
1 'polypeptide(L)'
;MTATELVYNPYAFAIHDDPYETYRRLRDEAPAYWNPDLSFWVLSRFEDVQNAFKDFDTFSSTGGVALESRRRRDAGRMEFQQMIEMDPPDHTSFRKLVNRIFTGRRVAAMEDDIRNIFNGYLDQIVERGEADLVEEVTSPFPMDVIGAFLDIPEGDRA
;
A
#
# COMPACT_ATOMS: atom_id res chain seq x y z
N MET A 1 35.77 -13.26 -0.31
CA MET A 1 34.94 -12.16 0.21
C MET A 1 33.98 -12.81 1.19
N THR A 2 34.08 -12.49 2.47
CA THR A 2 33.13 -12.97 3.49
C THR A 2 31.77 -12.39 3.16
N ALA A 3 30.78 -13.25 2.84
CA ALA A 3 29.42 -12.79 2.62
C ALA A 3 28.94 -12.07 3.88
N THR A 4 28.59 -10.79 3.75
CA THR A 4 28.00 -10.01 4.84
C THR A 4 26.73 -10.72 5.32
N GLU A 5 26.54 -10.78 6.63
CA GLU A 5 25.37 -11.38 7.28
C GLU A 5 24.07 -10.82 6.66
N LEU A 6 23.11 -11.71 6.38
CA LEU A 6 21.81 -11.33 5.81
C LEU A 6 20.91 -10.78 6.91
N VAL A 7 20.76 -9.46 6.96
CA VAL A 7 19.86 -8.76 7.88
C VAL A 7 18.83 -7.98 7.07
N TYR A 8 17.55 -8.25 7.31
CA TYR A 8 16.46 -7.51 6.68
C TYR A 8 15.70 -6.66 7.71
N ASN A 9 15.72 -5.34 7.55
CA ASN A 9 14.93 -4.41 8.35
C ASN A 9 14.11 -3.50 7.42
N PRO A 10 12.76 -3.59 7.42
CA PRO A 10 11.91 -2.79 6.52
C PRO A 10 11.93 -1.29 6.82
N TYR A 11 12.55 -0.86 7.93
CA TYR A 11 12.69 0.56 8.31
C TYR A 11 14.07 1.15 8.02
N ALA A 12 15.01 0.35 7.52
CA ALA A 12 16.34 0.86 7.19
C ALA A 12 16.28 1.65 5.87
N PHE A 13 16.77 2.90 5.87
CA PHE A 13 16.83 3.74 4.67
C PHE A 13 17.53 3.06 3.50
N ALA A 14 18.60 2.30 3.75
CA ALA A 14 19.29 1.54 2.71
C ALA A 14 18.39 0.53 1.98
N ILE A 15 17.38 -0.03 2.65
CA ILE A 15 16.38 -0.91 2.03
C ILE A 15 15.38 -0.11 1.19
N HIS A 16 15.07 1.14 1.56
CA HIS A 16 14.21 2.01 0.76
C HIS A 16 14.93 2.51 -0.49
N ASP A 17 16.23 2.79 -0.39
CA ASP A 17 17.05 3.31 -1.49
C ASP A 17 17.35 2.23 -2.54
N ASP A 18 17.81 1.04 -2.12
CA ASP A 18 18.07 -0.10 -3.02
C ASP A 18 17.83 -1.46 -2.32
N PRO A 19 16.61 -2.02 -2.42
CA PRO A 19 16.29 -3.29 -1.77
C PRO A 19 16.69 -4.52 -2.58
N TYR A 20 17.03 -4.38 -3.87
CA TYR A 20 16.93 -5.49 -4.82
C TYR A 20 17.92 -6.61 -4.53
N GLU A 21 19.13 -6.25 -4.10
CA GLU A 21 20.15 -7.20 -3.70
C GLU A 21 19.73 -7.97 -2.43
N THR A 22 19.23 -7.28 -1.41
CA THR A 22 18.70 -7.90 -0.19
C THR A 22 17.53 -8.83 -0.51
N TYR A 23 16.59 -8.41 -1.37
CA TYR A 23 15.47 -9.25 -1.80
C TYR A 23 15.92 -10.48 -2.56
N ARG A 24 16.96 -10.38 -3.40
CA ARG A 24 17.54 -11.52 -4.10
C ARG A 24 18.13 -12.52 -3.12
N ARG A 25 18.91 -12.06 -2.14
CA ARG A 25 19.46 -12.92 -1.09
C ARG A 25 18.38 -13.57 -0.22
N LEU A 26 17.32 -12.85 0.14
CA LEU A 26 16.17 -13.43 0.83
C LEU A 26 15.56 -14.58 0.00
N ARG A 27 15.33 -14.38 -1.31
CA ARG A 27 14.77 -15.43 -2.17
C ARG A 27 15.69 -16.65 -2.32
N ASP A 28 16.99 -16.43 -2.44
CA ASP A 28 17.97 -17.47 -2.76
C ASP A 28 18.45 -18.23 -1.51
N GLU A 29 18.74 -17.49 -0.43
CA GLU A 29 19.40 -18.01 0.78
C GLU A 29 18.42 -18.30 1.93
N ALA A 30 17.37 -17.48 2.11
CA ALA A 30 16.48 -17.55 3.27
C ALA A 30 15.01 -17.20 2.90
N PRO A 31 14.33 -18.03 2.08
CA PRO A 31 13.03 -17.69 1.51
C PRO A 31 11.91 -17.48 2.55
N ALA A 32 12.03 -18.17 3.69
CA ALA A 32 11.31 -17.89 4.93
C ALA A 32 12.31 -17.42 5.99
N TYR A 33 12.47 -16.10 6.13
CA TYR A 33 13.45 -15.48 7.02
C TYR A 33 12.78 -15.04 8.33
N TRP A 34 13.35 -15.43 9.46
CA TRP A 34 12.96 -14.91 10.78
C TRP A 34 13.79 -13.68 11.13
N ASN A 35 13.13 -12.55 11.34
CA ASN A 35 13.76 -11.36 11.92
C ASN A 35 13.60 -11.42 13.45
N PRO A 36 14.69 -11.62 14.22
CA PRO A 36 14.60 -11.71 15.69
C PRO A 36 14.32 -10.35 16.35
N ASP A 37 14.89 -9.27 15.84
CA ASP A 37 14.81 -7.93 16.45
C ASP A 37 13.39 -7.35 16.41
N LEU A 38 12.68 -7.62 15.32
CA LEU A 38 11.30 -7.17 15.09
C LEU A 38 10.28 -8.30 15.26
N SER A 39 10.75 -9.52 15.53
CA SER A 39 9.94 -10.71 15.85
C SER A 39 8.85 -11.02 14.81
N PHE A 40 9.27 -11.14 13.54
CA PHE A 40 8.37 -11.48 12.44
C PHE A 40 9.05 -12.34 11.37
N TRP A 41 8.22 -13.05 10.60
CA TRP A 41 8.64 -13.82 9.44
C TRP A 41 8.51 -13.01 8.16
N VAL A 42 9.45 -13.21 7.24
CA VAL A 42 9.44 -12.66 5.89
C VAL A 42 9.35 -13.81 4.89
N LEU A 43 8.35 -13.76 4.02
CA LEU A 43 8.27 -14.60 2.82
C LEU A 43 8.72 -13.76 1.62
N SER A 44 9.62 -14.29 0.80
CA SER A 44 10.26 -13.49 -0.26
C SER A 44 10.11 -14.06 -1.67
N ARG A 45 9.83 -15.37 -1.81
CA ARG A 45 9.55 -15.95 -3.12
C ARG A 45 8.11 -15.69 -3.53
N PHE A 46 7.92 -15.49 -4.83
CA PHE A 46 6.60 -15.20 -5.41
C PHE A 46 5.55 -16.23 -4.99
N GLU A 47 5.87 -17.53 -5.11
CA GLU A 47 4.92 -18.60 -4.79
C GLU A 47 4.52 -18.60 -3.30
N ASP A 48 5.50 -18.44 -2.40
CA ASP A 48 5.25 -18.38 -0.96
C ASP A 48 4.34 -17.20 -0.59
N VAL A 49 4.67 -16.01 -1.10
CA VAL A 49 3.88 -14.78 -0.87
C VAL A 49 2.48 -14.93 -1.45
N GLN A 50 2.35 -15.44 -2.68
CA GLN A 50 1.06 -15.51 -3.35
C GLN A 50 0.14 -16.60 -2.77
N ASN A 51 0.71 -17.71 -2.29
CA ASN A 51 -0.03 -18.73 -1.55
C ASN A 51 -0.49 -18.20 -0.19
N ALA A 52 0.39 -17.55 0.58
CA ALA A 52 0.03 -16.95 1.87
C ALA A 52 -1.03 -15.85 1.71
N PHE A 53 -0.93 -15.01 0.68
CA PHE A 53 -1.90 -13.96 0.37
C PHE A 53 -3.32 -14.50 0.11
N LYS A 54 -3.46 -15.73 -0.39
CA LYS A 54 -4.76 -16.36 -0.67
C LYS A 54 -5.33 -17.13 0.52
N ASP A 55 -4.47 -17.62 1.41
CA ASP A 55 -4.85 -18.44 2.56
C ASP A 55 -5.08 -17.57 3.80
N PHE A 56 -6.21 -16.84 3.82
CA PHE A 56 -6.58 -15.97 4.94
C PHE A 56 -6.92 -16.77 6.22
N ASP A 57 -7.30 -18.05 6.10
CA ASP A 57 -7.60 -18.91 7.24
C ASP A 57 -6.32 -19.16 8.07
N THR A 58 -5.17 -19.33 7.40
CA THR A 58 -3.86 -19.44 8.06
C THR A 58 -3.21 -18.07 8.31
N PHE A 59 -3.25 -17.17 7.33
CA PHE A 59 -2.60 -15.85 7.36
C PHE A 59 -3.64 -14.73 7.53
N SER A 60 -4.20 -14.68 8.73
CA SER A 60 -5.30 -13.78 9.11
C SER A 60 -4.97 -12.28 8.95
N SER A 61 -5.94 -11.57 8.37
CA SER A 61 -6.16 -10.11 8.39
C SER A 61 -6.24 -9.49 9.79
N THR A 62 -6.85 -10.26 10.69
CA THR A 62 -7.26 -9.90 12.05
C THR A 62 -6.05 -9.82 12.99
N GLY A 63 -5.12 -8.96 12.65
CA GLY A 63 -3.88 -8.70 13.38
C GLY A 63 -3.56 -7.22 13.37
N GLY A 64 -4.12 -6.54 12.38
CA GLY A 64 -3.38 -5.55 11.64
C GLY A 64 -2.49 -6.17 10.57
N VAL A 65 -2.31 -5.43 9.47
CA VAL A 65 -1.53 -5.84 8.29
C VAL A 65 -0.11 -5.24 8.27
N ALA A 66 0.23 -4.45 9.30
CA ALA A 66 1.54 -3.83 9.47
C ALA A 66 2.14 -4.21 10.83
N LEU A 67 3.47 -4.17 10.95
CA LEU A 67 4.17 -4.50 12.20
C LEU A 67 3.75 -3.56 13.35
N GLU A 68 3.46 -2.29 13.04
CA GLU A 68 2.97 -1.28 13.97
C GLU A 68 1.57 -1.59 14.51
N SER A 69 0.74 -2.26 13.72
CA SER A 69 -0.62 -2.58 14.13
C SER A 69 -0.64 -3.53 15.34
N ARG A 70 0.35 -4.43 15.45
CA ARG A 70 0.54 -5.26 16.65
C ARG A 70 0.74 -4.39 17.89
N ARG A 71 1.61 -3.37 17.81
CA ARG A 71 1.85 -2.44 18.92
C ARG A 71 0.60 -1.66 19.30
N ARG A 72 -0.19 -1.21 18.32
CA ARG A 72 -1.47 -0.49 18.59
C ARG A 72 -2.51 -1.39 19.25
N ARG A 73 -2.60 -2.64 18.81
CA ARG A 73 -3.46 -3.66 19.41
C ARG A 73 -3.08 -3.93 20.86
N ASP A 74 -1.82 -4.22 21.13
CA ASP A 74 -1.35 -4.53 22.49
C ASP A 74 -1.56 -3.35 23.45
N ALA A 75 -1.51 -2.13 22.93
CA ALA A 75 -1.78 -0.90 23.69
C ALA A 75 -3.28 -0.59 23.87
N GLY A 76 -4.20 -1.41 23.33
CA GLY A 76 -5.64 -1.18 23.41
C GLY A 76 -6.15 0.03 22.63
N ARG A 77 -5.40 0.48 21.61
CA ARG A 77 -5.66 1.73 20.86
C ARG A 77 -6.35 1.53 19.51
N MET A 78 -6.87 0.33 19.24
CA MET A 78 -7.67 0.10 18.02
C MET A 78 -9.12 0.51 18.28
N GLU A 79 -9.43 1.77 17.99
CA GLU A 79 -10.79 2.34 18.17
C GLU A 79 -11.72 2.01 16.99
N PHE A 80 -11.17 1.71 15.81
CA PHE A 80 -11.93 1.36 14.60
C PHE A 80 -11.18 0.31 13.78
N GLN A 81 -11.83 -0.82 13.49
CA GLN A 81 -11.29 -1.86 12.62
C GLN A 81 -11.57 -1.49 11.16
N GLN A 82 -10.51 -1.33 10.37
CA GLN A 82 -10.64 -1.06 8.94
C GLN A 82 -10.92 -2.37 8.19
N MET A 83 -11.57 -2.29 7.03
CA MET A 83 -11.86 -3.48 6.20
C MET A 83 -10.61 -4.30 5.85
N ILE A 84 -9.44 -3.66 5.71
CA ILE A 84 -8.15 -4.31 5.43
C ILE A 84 -7.66 -5.20 6.59
N GLU A 85 -8.19 -5.01 7.80
CA GLU A 85 -7.81 -5.75 9.02
C GLU A 85 -8.87 -6.79 9.42
N MET A 86 -9.74 -7.17 8.49
CA MET A 86 -10.84 -8.12 8.71
C MET A 86 -10.64 -9.39 7.88
N ASP A 87 -11.11 -10.51 8.40
CA ASP A 87 -11.26 -11.76 7.65
C ASP A 87 -12.75 -12.00 7.28
N PRO A 88 -13.04 -12.89 6.31
CA PRO A 88 -14.39 -13.42 6.14
C PRO A 88 -14.96 -14.01 7.44
N PRO A 89 -16.28 -13.90 7.70
CA PRO A 89 -17.32 -13.37 6.80
C PRO A 89 -17.51 -11.84 6.85
N ASP A 90 -16.96 -11.14 7.85
CA ASP A 90 -17.17 -9.70 8.02
C ASP A 90 -16.55 -8.91 6.88
N HIS A 91 -15.28 -9.21 6.52
CA HIS A 91 -14.63 -8.64 5.35
C HIS A 91 -15.50 -8.79 4.09
N THR A 92 -16.06 -9.98 3.88
CA THR A 92 -16.92 -10.26 2.72
C THR A 92 -18.15 -9.36 2.67
N SER A 93 -18.74 -9.07 3.82
CA SER A 93 -19.91 -8.19 3.93
C SER A 93 -19.57 -6.74 3.59
N PHE A 94 -18.49 -6.20 4.16
CA PHE A 94 -18.00 -4.85 3.84
C PHE A 94 -17.55 -4.73 2.39
N ARG A 95 -16.77 -5.70 1.90
CA ARG A 95 -16.22 -5.71 0.54
C ARG A 95 -17.33 -5.73 -0.51
N LYS A 96 -18.45 -6.42 -0.26
CA LYS A 96 -19.63 -6.40 -1.15
C LYS A 96 -20.23 -5.01 -1.32
N LEU A 97 -20.19 -4.16 -0.30
CA LEU A 97 -20.68 -2.78 -0.39
C LEU A 97 -19.70 -1.92 -1.21
N VAL A 98 -18.42 -1.97 -0.86
CA VAL A 98 -17.36 -1.19 -1.51
C VAL A 98 -17.22 -1.53 -3.00
N ASN A 99 -17.25 -2.82 -3.36
CA ASN A 99 -17.10 -3.26 -4.75
C ASN A 99 -18.17 -2.70 -5.71
N ARG A 100 -19.36 -2.32 -5.21
CA ARG A 100 -20.40 -1.69 -6.04
C ARG A 100 -20.00 -0.31 -6.52
N ILE A 101 -19.09 0.35 -5.81
CA ILE A 101 -18.62 1.70 -6.11
C ILE A 101 -17.43 1.63 -7.08
N PHE A 102 -16.55 0.64 -6.92
CA PHE A 102 -15.34 0.47 -7.75
C PHE A 102 -15.50 -0.55 -8.89
N THR A 103 -16.67 -0.57 -9.55
CA THR A 103 -16.85 -1.44 -10.73
C THR A 103 -16.07 -0.90 -11.93
N GLY A 104 -15.60 -1.77 -12.83
CA GLY A 104 -14.87 -1.34 -14.04
C GLY A 104 -15.62 -0.32 -14.89
N ARG A 105 -16.95 -0.42 -14.99
CA ARG A 105 -17.78 0.59 -15.68
C ARG A 105 -17.74 1.96 -15.00
N ARG A 106 -17.79 2.00 -13.67
CA ARG A 106 -17.74 3.27 -12.91
C ARG A 106 -16.37 3.91 -13.03
N VAL A 107 -15.30 3.13 -12.91
CA VAL A 107 -13.93 3.61 -13.09
C VAL A 107 -13.72 4.15 -14.51
N ALA A 108 -14.19 3.43 -15.54
CA ALA A 108 -14.09 3.90 -16.92
C ALA A 108 -14.87 5.20 -17.18
N ALA A 109 -16.01 5.40 -16.51
CA ALA A 109 -16.78 6.62 -16.62
C ALA A 109 -16.08 7.87 -16.03
N MET A 110 -15.04 7.67 -15.20
CA MET A 110 -14.24 8.77 -14.62
C MET A 110 -13.09 9.20 -15.53
N GLU A 111 -12.88 8.57 -16.69
CA GLU A 111 -11.69 8.82 -17.52
C GLU A 111 -11.56 10.30 -17.88
N ASP A 112 -12.64 10.93 -18.33
CA ASP A 112 -12.62 12.34 -18.74
C ASP A 112 -12.35 13.27 -17.56
N ASP A 113 -12.95 13.00 -16.39
CA ASP A 113 -12.73 13.80 -15.18
C ASP A 113 -11.28 13.70 -14.70
N ILE A 114 -10.73 12.48 -14.64
CA ILE A 114 -9.34 12.24 -14.26
C ILE A 114 -8.38 12.93 -15.25
N ARG A 115 -8.69 12.84 -16.55
CA ARG A 115 -7.91 13.50 -17.60
C ARG A 115 -7.95 15.02 -17.46
N ASN A 116 -9.11 15.59 -17.16
CA ASN A 116 -9.27 17.03 -16.94
C ASN A 116 -8.49 17.51 -15.71
N ILE A 117 -8.56 16.77 -14.59
CA ILE A 117 -7.76 17.07 -13.39
C ILE A 117 -6.27 17.05 -13.74
N PHE A 118 -5.79 15.99 -14.40
CA PHE A 118 -4.38 15.86 -14.75
C PHE A 118 -3.91 16.95 -15.74
N ASN A 119 -4.73 17.29 -16.73
CA ASN A 119 -4.44 18.40 -17.65
C ASN A 119 -4.30 19.73 -16.90
N GLY A 120 -5.12 19.98 -15.87
CA GLY A 120 -5.00 21.17 -15.03
C GLY A 120 -3.64 21.29 -14.32
N TYR A 121 -3.04 20.16 -13.93
CA TYR A 121 -1.67 20.13 -13.41
C TYR A 121 -0.63 20.39 -14.51
N LEU A 122 -0.80 19.78 -15.68
CA LEU A 122 0.12 19.98 -16.82
C LEU A 122 0.13 21.42 -17.32
N ASP A 123 -1.03 22.07 -17.41
CA ASP A 123 -1.17 23.44 -17.89
C ASP A 123 -0.39 24.44 -17.02
N GLN A 124 -0.22 24.16 -15.72
CA GLN A 124 0.54 25.01 -14.79
C GLN A 124 2.05 24.91 -14.97
N ILE A 125 2.54 23.77 -15.47
CA ILE A 125 3.98 23.49 -15.56
C ILE A 125 4.52 23.56 -16.98
N VAL A 126 3.66 23.36 -18.00
CA VAL A 126 4.09 23.28 -19.40
C VAL A 126 4.72 24.58 -19.89
N GLU A 127 4.19 25.74 -19.48
CA GLU A 127 4.73 27.05 -19.87
C GLU A 127 6.06 27.35 -19.19
N ARG A 128 6.28 26.83 -17.97
CA ARG A 128 7.53 26.98 -17.22
C ARG A 128 8.65 26.10 -17.78
N GLY A 129 8.31 24.93 -18.33
CA GLY A 129 9.28 23.97 -18.86
C GLY A 129 10.07 23.20 -17.79
N GLU A 130 9.76 23.41 -16.50
CA GLU A 130 10.33 22.71 -15.35
C GLU A 130 9.29 22.60 -14.23
N ALA A 131 9.36 21.52 -13.44
CA ALA A 131 8.52 21.29 -12.27
C ALA A 131 9.12 20.21 -11.33
N ASP A 132 8.80 20.31 -10.04
CA ASP A 132 8.89 19.17 -9.12
C ASP A 132 7.65 18.29 -9.33
N LEU A 133 7.81 17.17 -10.03
CA LEU A 133 6.69 16.28 -10.32
C LEU A 133 6.06 15.69 -9.06
N VAL A 134 6.80 15.54 -7.96
CA VAL A 134 6.26 14.97 -6.73
C VAL A 134 5.37 15.98 -6.03
N GLU A 135 5.90 17.16 -5.75
CA GLU A 135 5.18 18.21 -5.03
C GLU A 135 4.04 18.78 -5.86
N GLU A 136 4.30 19.06 -7.14
CA GLU A 136 3.37 19.81 -7.99
C GLU A 136 2.35 18.91 -8.71
N VAL A 137 2.59 17.60 -8.85
CA VAL A 137 1.71 16.72 -9.64
C VAL A 137 1.32 15.44 -8.90
N THR A 138 2.26 14.53 -8.62
CA THR A 138 1.92 13.16 -8.21
C THR A 138 1.44 13.03 -6.78
N SER A 139 1.78 13.97 -5.89
CA SER A 139 1.26 13.99 -4.52
C SER A 139 -0.18 14.51 -4.46
N PRO A 140 -0.52 15.67 -5.04
CA PRO A 140 -1.89 16.19 -4.96
C PRO A 140 -2.87 15.50 -5.93
N PHE A 141 -2.42 15.03 -7.10
CA PHE A 141 -3.31 14.44 -8.11
C PHE A 141 -4.17 13.25 -7.61
N PRO A 142 -3.62 12.22 -6.93
CA PRO A 142 -4.45 11.13 -6.40
C PRO A 142 -5.48 11.60 -5.37
N MET A 143 -5.16 12.65 -4.60
CA MET A 143 -6.06 13.24 -3.60
C MET A 143 -7.25 13.93 -4.26
N ASP A 144 -7.02 14.67 -5.35
CA ASP A 144 -8.10 15.28 -6.13
C ASP A 144 -8.99 14.24 -6.80
N VAL A 145 -8.40 13.17 -7.35
CA VAL A 145 -9.15 12.09 -7.99
C VAL A 145 -10.05 11.37 -6.98
N ILE A 146 -9.54 11.02 -5.80
CA ILE A 146 -10.37 10.37 -4.77
C ILE A 146 -11.38 11.35 -4.17
N GLY A 147 -11.03 12.62 -4.02
CA GLY A 147 -11.94 13.68 -3.57
C GLY A 147 -13.11 13.89 -4.53
N ALA A 148 -12.83 13.94 -5.85
CA ALA A 148 -13.86 13.97 -6.89
C ALA A 148 -14.75 12.73 -6.85
N PHE A 149 -14.14 11.55 -6.70
CA PHE A 149 -14.88 10.30 -6.62
C PHE A 149 -15.81 10.20 -5.40
N LEU A 150 -15.43 10.84 -4.28
CA LEU A 150 -16.20 10.86 -3.05
C LEU A 150 -17.16 12.07 -2.96
N ASP A 151 -17.31 12.84 -4.04
CA ASP A 151 -18.10 14.08 -4.09
C ASP A 151 -17.69 15.11 -3.01
N ILE A 152 -16.41 15.13 -2.62
CA ILE A 152 -15.85 16.13 -1.70
C ILE A 152 -15.74 17.46 -2.47
N PRO A 153 -16.20 18.60 -1.93
CA PRO A 153 -16.02 19.91 -2.57
C PRO A 153 -14.54 20.23 -2.78
N GLU A 154 -14.19 20.90 -3.89
CA GLU A 154 -12.80 21.20 -4.25
C GLU A 154 -12.03 21.96 -3.16
N GLY A 155 -12.68 22.91 -2.48
CA GLY A 155 -12.07 23.66 -1.37
C GLY A 155 -11.72 22.81 -0.13
N ASP A 156 -12.24 21.58 -0.04
CA ASP A 156 -12.03 20.64 1.06
C ASP A 156 -11.11 19.46 0.68
N ARG A 157 -10.50 19.46 -0.53
CA ARG A 157 -9.63 18.36 -1.04
C ARG A 157 -8.14 18.48 -0.68
N ALA A 158 -7.78 19.47 0.15
CA ALA A 158 -6.39 19.76 0.55
C ALA A 158 -5.84 18.85 1.66
#